data_AF-A0A1I7ULK7-F1
#
_entry.id   AF-A0A1I7ULK7-F1
#
_cell.length_a   1.000
_cell.length_b   1.000
_cell.length_c   1.000
_cell.angle_alpha   90.00
_cell.angle_beta   90.00
_cell.angle_gamma   90.00
#
_symmetry.space_group_name_H-M   'P 1'
#
loop_
_entity.id
_entity.type
_entity.pdbx_description
1 polymer ?
#
loop_
_entity_poly.entity_id
_entity_poly.type
_entity_poly.pdbx_seq_one_letter_code
_entity_poly.pdbx_strand_id
1 'polypeptide(L)'
;MSEKESFNLRKFLIDLASGGTAAAISKTAVAPIERVKLLLQVQETSTTIAVDKRYKGIMDVLTRVPKEQGLSALWRGNLANVIRYFPTQALNFAFKDTYKEIFQKGIDREKQFWKFFAGNLASGGAAGATSLCFVYPFDFARTRLAADVGKGKNREFKVSNL
;
A
#
# COMPACT_ATOMS: atom_id res chain seq x y z
N MET A 1 26.08 14.83 -26.72
CA MET A 1 24.93 14.22 -27.42
C MET A 1 24.47 13.06 -26.54
N SER A 2 23.49 13.30 -25.66
CA SER A 2 23.04 12.29 -24.70
C SER A 2 22.09 11.34 -25.41
N GLU A 3 22.52 10.11 -25.58
CA GLU A 3 21.74 8.99 -26.11
C GLU A 3 20.45 8.89 -25.29
N LYS A 4 19.29 9.13 -25.91
CA LYS A 4 18.00 8.84 -25.29
C LYS A 4 17.91 7.32 -25.22
N GLU A 5 18.10 6.72 -24.03
CA GLU A 5 17.79 5.30 -23.85
C GLU A 5 16.35 5.06 -24.34
N SER A 6 16.23 4.30 -25.41
CA SER A 6 14.95 3.87 -25.95
C SER A 6 14.22 3.09 -24.87
N PHE A 7 13.04 3.56 -24.48
CA PHE A 7 12.16 2.90 -23.53
C PHE A 7 12.01 1.40 -23.89
N ASN A 8 12.61 0.53 -23.08
CA ASN A 8 12.52 -0.91 -23.28
C ASN A 8 11.24 -1.43 -22.61
N LEU A 9 10.12 -1.26 -23.31
CA LEU A 9 8.79 -1.67 -22.84
C LEU A 9 8.76 -3.15 -22.42
N ARG A 10 9.47 -4.02 -23.16
CA ARG A 10 9.51 -5.46 -22.85
C ARG A 10 10.19 -5.72 -21.51
N LYS A 11 11.34 -5.11 -21.26
CA LYS A 11 12.04 -5.21 -19.97
C LYS A 11 11.21 -4.63 -18.84
N PHE A 12 10.60 -3.46 -19.04
CA PHE A 12 9.69 -2.85 -18.07
C PHE A 12 8.53 -3.77 -17.70
N LEU A 13 7.87 -4.39 -18.69
CA LEU A 13 6.75 -5.31 -18.44
C LEU A 13 7.19 -6.58 -17.70
N ILE A 14 8.37 -7.12 -18.01
CA ILE A 14 8.93 -8.28 -17.31
C ILE A 14 9.27 -7.93 -15.85
N ASP A 15 9.91 -6.79 -15.62
CA ASP A 15 10.26 -6.29 -14.28
C ASP A 15 8.98 -5.98 -13.46
N LEU A 16 7.96 -5.39 -14.10
CA LEU A 16 6.67 -5.11 -13.48
C LEU A 16 5.92 -6.40 -13.12
N ALA A 17 5.89 -7.39 -14.03
CA ALA A 17 5.20 -8.65 -13.80
C ALA A 17 5.90 -9.52 -12.75
N SER A 18 7.22 -9.63 -12.81
CA SER A 18 8.02 -10.39 -11.84
C SER A 18 7.96 -9.74 -10.45
N GLY A 19 8.15 -8.42 -10.38
CA GLY A 19 8.01 -7.65 -9.14
C GLY A 19 6.59 -7.69 -8.57
N GLY A 20 5.58 -7.60 -9.43
CA GLY A 20 4.17 -7.67 -9.05
C GLY A 20 3.78 -9.02 -8.49
N THR A 21 4.25 -10.10 -9.12
CA THR A 21 4.01 -11.47 -8.65
C THR A 21 4.69 -11.71 -7.30
N ALA A 22 5.95 -11.30 -7.16
CA ALA A 22 6.68 -11.40 -5.89
C ALA A 22 5.99 -10.59 -4.77
N ALA A 23 5.56 -9.36 -5.07
CA ALA A 23 4.83 -8.52 -4.13
C ALA A 23 3.48 -9.13 -3.75
N ALA A 24 2.75 -9.72 -4.71
CA ALA A 24 1.48 -10.38 -4.47
C ALA A 24 1.63 -11.61 -3.55
N ILE A 25 2.67 -12.42 -3.74
CA ILE A 25 2.99 -13.58 -2.88
C ILE A 25 3.40 -13.12 -1.48
N SER A 26 4.22 -12.08 -1.37
CA SER A 26 4.65 -11.54 -0.08
C SER A 26 3.46 -10.97 0.71
N LYS A 27 2.66 -10.09 0.10
CA LYS A 27 1.44 -9.51 0.70
C LYS A 27 0.40 -10.59 1.02
N THR A 28 0.25 -11.53 0.10
CA THR A 28 -0.15 -12.94 0.27
C THR A 28 -0.05 -13.51 1.68
N ALA A 29 1.21 -13.81 2.01
CA ALA A 29 1.63 -14.48 3.23
C ALA A 29 1.44 -13.61 4.48
N VAL A 30 1.67 -12.29 4.39
CA VAL A 30 1.58 -11.39 5.56
C VAL A 30 0.17 -10.81 5.79
N ALA A 31 -0.78 -11.01 4.89
CA ALA A 31 -2.12 -10.45 5.00
C ALA A 31 -2.85 -10.80 6.31
N PRO A 32 -2.80 -12.04 6.85
CA PRO A 32 -3.45 -12.35 8.12
C PRO A 32 -2.92 -11.52 9.29
N ILE A 33 -1.59 -11.36 9.39
CA ILE A 33 -0.98 -10.59 10.47
C ILE A 33 -1.17 -9.07 10.28
N GLU A 34 -1.12 -8.57 9.03
CA GLU A 34 -1.49 -7.18 8.73
C GLU A 34 -2.94 -6.90 9.16
N ARG A 35 -3.86 -7.84 8.92
CA ARG A 35 -5.26 -7.69 9.34
C ARG A 35 -5.43 -7.71 10.85
N VAL A 36 -4.70 -8.56 11.57
CA VAL A 36 -4.69 -8.55 13.05
C VAL A 36 -4.24 -7.18 13.57
N LYS A 37 -3.10 -6.68 13.07
CA LYS A 37 -2.58 -5.38 13.44
C LYS A 37 -3.62 -4.28 13.19
N LEU A 38 -4.21 -4.25 12.00
CA LEU A 38 -5.20 -3.23 11.63
C LEU A 38 -6.43 -3.28 12.55
N LEU A 39 -7.01 -4.45 12.78
CA LEU A 39 -8.18 -4.59 13.66
C LEU A 39 -7.89 -4.13 15.08
N LEU A 40 -6.72 -4.47 15.64
CA LEU A 40 -6.33 -4.01 16.97
C LEU A 40 -6.09 -2.49 17.04
N GLN A 41 -5.56 -1.90 15.97
CA GLN A 41 -5.27 -0.45 15.90
C GLN A 41 -6.53 0.39 15.69
N VAL A 42 -7.50 -0.07 14.89
CA VAL A 42 -8.65 0.76 14.48
C VAL A 42 -9.93 0.46 15.28
N GLN A 43 -9.98 -0.60 16.08
CA GLN A 43 -11.18 -0.98 16.85
C GLN A 43 -11.65 0.08 17.85
N GLU A 44 -10.76 0.96 18.32
CA GLU A 44 -11.14 2.04 19.23
C GLU A 44 -11.92 3.14 18.52
N THR A 45 -11.61 3.37 17.25
CA THR A 45 -12.23 4.40 16.39
C THR A 45 -13.35 3.83 15.52
N SER A 46 -13.51 2.50 15.47
CA SER A 46 -14.55 1.84 14.67
C SER A 46 -15.92 1.99 15.33
N THR A 47 -16.89 2.54 14.59
CA THR A 47 -18.31 2.61 14.99
C THR A 47 -19.02 1.25 14.83
N THR A 48 -18.45 0.35 14.05
CA THR A 48 -19.04 -0.96 13.71
C THR A 48 -18.74 -2.03 14.77
N ILE A 49 -17.65 -1.87 15.53
CA ILE A 49 -17.26 -2.80 16.60
C ILE A 49 -17.79 -2.25 17.93
N ALA A 50 -18.84 -2.88 18.45
CA ALA A 50 -19.38 -2.56 19.76
C ALA A 50 -18.28 -2.70 20.84
N VAL A 51 -18.28 -1.82 21.84
CA VAL A 51 -17.20 -1.71 22.84
C VAL A 51 -17.00 -3.03 23.59
N ASP A 52 -18.08 -3.76 23.86
CA ASP A 52 -18.11 -5.08 24.49
C ASP A 52 -17.55 -6.21 23.61
N LYS A 53 -17.48 -5.99 22.29
CA LYS A 53 -17.01 -7.00 21.30
C LYS A 53 -15.60 -6.77 20.79
N ARG A 54 -14.92 -5.74 21.29
CA ARG A 54 -13.52 -5.44 20.96
C ARG A 54 -12.61 -6.65 21.21
N TYR A 55 -11.58 -6.75 20.38
CA TYR A 55 -10.63 -7.85 20.43
C TYR A 55 -9.60 -7.62 21.55
N LYS A 56 -9.38 -8.67 22.35
CA LYS A 56 -8.51 -8.60 23.54
C LYS A 56 -7.02 -8.72 23.23
N GLY A 57 -6.68 -9.14 22.01
CA GLY A 57 -5.30 -9.31 21.57
C GLY A 57 -5.18 -10.13 20.29
N ILE A 58 -3.95 -10.43 19.91
CA ILE A 58 -3.61 -11.09 18.64
C ILE A 58 -4.31 -12.46 18.50
N MET A 59 -4.21 -13.31 19.53
CA MET A 59 -4.82 -14.65 19.50
C MET A 59 -6.35 -14.60 19.48
N ASP A 60 -6.94 -13.59 20.10
CA ASP A 60 -8.38 -13.38 20.09
C ASP A 60 -8.86 -13.05 18.66
N VAL A 61 -8.13 -12.20 17.93
CA VAL A 61 -8.43 -11.88 16.53
C VAL A 61 -8.27 -13.12 15.64
N LEU A 62 -7.14 -13.84 15.76
CA LEU A 62 -6.85 -15.01 14.91
C LEU A 62 -7.84 -16.17 15.10
N THR A 63 -8.50 -16.25 16.26
CA THR A 63 -9.48 -17.31 16.54
C THR A 63 -10.92 -16.85 16.27
N ARG A 64 -11.28 -15.62 16.65
CA ARG A 64 -12.64 -15.10 16.49
C ARG A 64 -12.94 -14.72 15.05
N VAL A 65 -12.01 -14.10 14.32
CA VAL A 65 -12.28 -13.66 12.93
C VAL A 65 -12.65 -14.84 12.02
N PRO A 66 -11.92 -15.98 12.00
CA PRO A 66 -12.32 -17.14 11.22
C PRO A 66 -13.67 -17.73 11.65
N LYS A 67 -13.97 -17.77 12.95
CA LYS A 67 -15.25 -18.29 13.49
C LYS A 67 -16.43 -17.38 13.14
N GLU A 68 -16.26 -16.07 13.31
CA GLU A 68 -17.31 -15.08 13.13
C GLU A 68 -17.50 -14.73 11.65
N GLN A 69 -16.44 -14.63 10.84
CA GLN A 69 -16.46 -14.09 9.48
C GLN A 69 -16.08 -15.08 8.38
N GLY A 70 -15.53 -16.25 8.75
CA GLY A 70 -14.98 -17.25 7.84
C GLY A 70 -13.47 -17.12 7.67
N LEU A 71 -12.80 -18.22 7.33
CA LEU A 71 -11.33 -18.28 7.25
C LEU A 71 -10.73 -17.29 6.24
N SER A 72 -11.39 -17.09 5.10
CA SER A 72 -10.97 -16.13 4.08
C SER A 72 -11.04 -14.66 4.53
N ALA A 73 -11.75 -14.37 5.64
CA ALA A 73 -11.84 -13.02 6.18
C ALA A 73 -10.48 -12.48 6.63
N LEU A 74 -9.51 -13.34 6.99
CA LEU A 74 -8.15 -12.91 7.32
C LEU A 74 -7.43 -12.20 6.16
N TRP A 75 -7.86 -12.42 4.92
CA TRP A 75 -7.32 -11.77 3.71
C TRP A 75 -8.18 -10.62 3.18
N ARG A 76 -9.26 -10.24 3.89
CA ARG A 76 -10.11 -9.13 3.44
C ARG A 76 -9.33 -7.82 3.45
N GLY A 77 -9.28 -7.17 2.29
CA GLY A 77 -8.47 -5.96 2.02
C GLY A 77 -7.12 -6.24 1.34
N ASN A 78 -6.69 -7.51 1.22
CA ASN A 78 -5.43 -7.86 0.56
C ASN A 78 -5.45 -7.61 -0.96
N LEU A 79 -6.61 -7.80 -1.61
CA LEU A 79 -6.74 -7.54 -3.05
C LEU A 79 -6.39 -6.08 -3.40
N ALA A 80 -6.88 -5.12 -2.63
CA ALA A 80 -6.54 -3.71 -2.83
C ALA A 80 -5.03 -3.46 -2.63
N ASN A 81 -4.39 -4.19 -1.71
CA ASN A 81 -2.95 -4.15 -1.47
C ASN A 81 -2.14 -4.60 -2.68
N VAL A 82 -2.57 -5.68 -3.32
CA VAL A 82 -1.93 -6.25 -4.51
C VAL A 82 -2.14 -5.34 -5.72
N ILE A 83 -3.37 -4.85 -5.93
CA ILE A 83 -3.68 -3.93 -7.03
C ILE A 83 -2.88 -2.64 -6.90
N ARG A 84 -2.70 -2.11 -5.68
CA ARG A 84 -1.92 -0.88 -5.42
C ARG A 84 -0.47 -0.95 -5.90
N TYR A 85 0.11 -2.16 -6.01
CA TYR A 85 1.49 -2.31 -6.48
C TYR A 85 1.69 -1.76 -7.90
N PHE A 86 0.76 -2.06 -8.82
CA PHE A 86 0.87 -1.69 -10.23
C PHE A 86 0.91 -0.17 -10.48
N PRO A 87 -0.04 0.65 -9.99
CA PRO A 87 0.04 2.10 -10.15
C PRO A 87 1.24 2.68 -9.41
N THR A 88 1.61 2.15 -8.23
CA THR A 88 2.80 2.60 -7.51
C THR A 88 4.08 2.40 -8.34
N GLN A 89 4.22 1.24 -9.00
CA GLN A 89 5.37 0.98 -9.86
C GLN A 89 5.37 1.81 -11.14
N ALA A 90 4.20 2.02 -11.75
CA ALA A 90 4.07 2.91 -12.90
C ALA A 90 4.49 4.35 -12.57
N LEU A 91 4.08 4.85 -11.40
CA LEU A 91 4.44 6.19 -10.92
C LEU A 91 5.92 6.28 -10.52
N ASN A 92 6.46 5.26 -9.84
CA ASN A 92 7.90 5.18 -9.57
C ASN A 92 8.70 5.23 -10.87
N PHE A 93 8.29 4.49 -11.91
CA PHE A 93 8.96 4.51 -13.19
C PHE A 93 8.88 5.89 -13.87
N ALA A 94 7.70 6.53 -13.86
CA ALA A 94 7.49 7.83 -14.50
C ALA A 94 8.27 8.97 -13.82
N PHE A 95 8.41 8.94 -12.50
CA PHE A 95 8.83 10.11 -11.73
C PHE A 95 10.18 9.96 -11.01
N LYS A 96 10.68 8.74 -10.78
CA LYS A 96 11.90 8.53 -9.99
C LYS A 96 13.11 9.21 -10.60
N ASP A 97 13.31 9.08 -11.90
CA ASP A 97 14.49 9.66 -12.56
C ASP A 97 14.34 11.18 -12.71
N THR A 98 13.14 11.66 -13.02
CA THR A 98 12.79 13.09 -13.03
C THR A 98 13.09 13.76 -11.68
N TYR A 99 12.65 13.16 -10.56
CA TYR A 99 12.89 13.72 -9.24
C TYR A 99 14.32 13.52 -8.74
N LYS A 100 15.03 12.48 -9.17
CA LYS A 100 16.48 12.38 -8.92
C LYS A 100 17.23 13.47 -9.66
N GLU A 101 16.87 13.74 -10.91
CA GLU A 101 17.52 14.77 -11.70
C GLU A 101 17.24 16.18 -11.15
N ILE A 102 16.00 16.47 -10.72
CA ILE A 102 15.65 17.78 -10.15
C ILE A 102 16.37 18.03 -8.82
N PHE A 103 16.43 17.04 -7.92
CA PHE A 103 16.85 17.25 -6.54
C PHE A 103 18.27 16.75 -6.21
N GLN A 104 18.90 15.95 -7.08
CA GLN A 104 20.20 15.31 -6.79
C GLN A 104 21.26 15.58 -7.85
N LYS A 105 20.92 16.25 -8.96
CA LYS A 105 21.89 16.60 -10.01
C LYS A 105 22.95 17.55 -9.46
N GLY A 106 24.21 17.14 -9.59
CA GLY A 106 25.37 17.92 -9.14
C GLY A 106 25.70 17.80 -7.65
N ILE A 107 25.00 16.95 -6.88
CA ILE A 107 25.32 16.70 -5.47
C ILE A 107 26.25 15.49 -5.37
N ASP A 108 27.44 15.73 -4.85
CA ASP A 108 28.45 14.69 -4.63
C ASP A 108 28.22 14.00 -3.28
N ARG A 109 27.86 12.70 -3.32
CA ARG A 109 27.38 11.93 -2.15
C ARG A 109 28.41 11.83 -1.03
N GLU A 110 29.68 11.76 -1.38
CA GLU A 110 30.78 11.58 -0.41
C GLU A 110 31.24 12.89 0.21
N LYS A 111 31.11 14.01 -0.50
CA LYS A 111 31.59 15.33 -0.04
C LYS A 111 30.51 16.19 0.60
N GLN A 112 29.23 15.93 0.29
CA GLN A 112 28.11 16.80 0.68
C GLN A 112 26.94 16.03 1.29
N PHE A 113 27.21 15.24 2.33
CA PHE A 113 26.23 14.37 3.01
C PHE A 113 24.91 15.08 3.31
N TRP A 114 24.93 16.25 3.96
CA TRP A 114 23.69 16.96 4.34
C TRP A 114 22.88 17.48 3.15
N LYS A 115 23.54 17.91 2.07
CA LYS A 115 22.85 18.31 0.83
C LYS A 115 22.25 17.10 0.12
N PHE A 116 22.98 15.98 0.09
CA PHE A 116 22.48 14.72 -0.45
C PHE A 116 21.30 14.19 0.38
N PHE A 117 21.37 14.26 1.71
CA PHE A 117 20.29 13.86 2.60
C PHE A 117 19.04 14.72 2.39
N ALA A 118 19.19 16.05 2.37
CA ALA A 118 18.09 16.98 2.10
C ALA A 118 17.49 16.77 0.70
N GLY A 119 18.33 16.56 -0.32
CA GLY A 119 17.89 16.28 -1.69
C GLY A 119 17.16 14.94 -1.82
N ASN A 120 17.59 13.89 -1.12
CA ASN A 120 16.86 12.62 -1.05
C ASN A 120 15.50 12.78 -0.35
N LEU A 121 15.45 13.53 0.74
CA LEU A 121 14.22 13.74 1.50
C LEU A 121 13.20 14.56 0.67
N ALA A 122 13.66 15.63 0.00
CA ALA A 122 12.83 16.42 -0.91
C ALA A 122 12.34 15.61 -2.12
N SER A 123 13.23 14.82 -2.73
CA SER A 123 12.90 13.93 -3.85
C SER A 123 11.86 12.88 -3.45
N GLY A 124 12.07 12.21 -2.31
CA GLY A 124 11.14 11.22 -1.78
C GLY A 124 9.80 11.82 -1.38
N GLY A 125 9.79 13.01 -0.77
CA GLY A 125 8.58 13.74 -0.39
C GLY A 125 7.76 14.18 -1.61
N ALA A 126 8.39 14.77 -2.62
CA ALA A 126 7.74 15.21 -3.85
C ALA A 126 7.19 14.03 -4.66
N ALA A 127 7.98 12.95 -4.80
CA ALA A 127 7.53 11.71 -5.43
C ALA A 127 6.36 11.08 -4.68
N GLY A 128 6.43 11.04 -3.34
CA GLY A 128 5.35 10.54 -2.48
C GLY A 128 4.06 11.34 -2.61
N ALA A 129 4.13 12.67 -2.58
CA ALA A 129 2.98 13.56 -2.74
C ALA A 129 2.32 13.40 -4.12
N THR A 130 3.13 13.34 -5.17
CA THR A 130 2.63 13.12 -6.55
C THR A 130 1.96 11.76 -6.67
N SER A 131 2.56 10.72 -6.08
CA SER A 131 1.99 9.37 -6.09
C SER A 131 0.66 9.32 -5.34
N LEU A 132 0.57 9.99 -4.19
CA LEU A 132 -0.68 10.10 -3.43
C LEU A 132 -1.80 10.74 -4.24
N CYS A 133 -1.53 11.75 -5.07
CA CYS A 133 -2.58 12.38 -5.89
C CYS A 133 -3.33 11.37 -6.79
N PHE A 134 -2.68 10.29 -7.20
CA PHE A 134 -3.29 9.24 -8.04
C PHE A 134 -3.71 8.00 -7.24
N VAL A 135 -2.95 7.60 -6.22
CA VAL A 135 -3.16 6.33 -5.50
C VAL A 135 -4.08 6.48 -4.30
N TYR A 136 -4.30 7.70 -3.79
CA TYR A 136 -5.09 7.95 -2.59
C TYR A 136 -6.51 7.33 -2.60
N PRO A 137 -7.27 7.35 -3.72
CA PRO A 137 -8.58 6.67 -3.77
C PRO A 137 -8.48 5.16 -3.48
N PHE A 138 -7.42 4.50 -3.94
CA PHE A 138 -7.18 3.07 -3.69
C PHE A 138 -6.78 2.80 -2.25
N ASP A 139 -5.94 3.67 -1.66
CA ASP A 139 -5.56 3.57 -0.24
C ASP A 139 -6.77 3.78 0.68
N PHE A 140 -7.65 4.70 0.32
CA PHE A 140 -8.91 4.93 1.00
C PHE A 140 -9.82 3.69 0.93
N ALA A 141 -10.05 3.14 -0.27
CA ALA A 141 -10.85 1.93 -0.45
C ALA A 141 -10.28 0.74 0.35
N ARG A 142 -8.95 0.54 0.32
CA ARG A 142 -8.27 -0.49 1.10
C ARG A 142 -8.55 -0.36 2.59
N THR A 143 -8.39 0.84 3.14
CA THR A 143 -8.53 1.08 4.58
C THR A 143 -9.97 0.86 5.04
N ARG A 144 -10.94 1.35 4.27
CA ARG A 144 -12.38 1.17 4.56
C ARG A 144 -12.80 -0.30 4.46
N LEU A 145 -12.38 -1.01 3.41
CA LEU A 145 -12.67 -2.43 3.24
C LEU A 145 -11.98 -3.32 4.28
N ALA A 146 -10.78 -2.94 4.72
CA ALA A 146 -10.07 -3.66 5.78
C ALA A 146 -10.78 -3.50 7.14
N ALA A 147 -11.28 -2.29 7.43
CA ALA A 147 -12.02 -1.96 8.65
C ALA A 147 -13.46 -2.53 8.67
N ASP A 148 -14.05 -2.82 7.51
CA ASP A 148 -15.41 -3.36 7.43
C ASP A 148 -15.50 -4.81 7.99
N VAL A 149 -16.23 -4.93 9.10
CA VAL A 149 -16.56 -6.19 9.79
C VAL A 149 -17.93 -6.76 9.39
N GLY A 150 -18.68 -6.09 8.51
CA GLY A 150 -20.01 -6.50 8.07
C GLY A 150 -20.04 -7.78 7.20
N LYS A 151 -21.19 -8.49 7.24
CA LYS A 151 -21.53 -9.64 6.38
C LYS A 151 -22.77 -9.33 5.53
N GLY A 152 -22.74 -9.71 4.26
CA GLY A 152 -23.92 -9.68 3.37
C GLY A 152 -24.58 -8.29 3.29
N LYS A 153 -25.86 -8.20 3.67
CA LYS A 153 -26.65 -6.95 3.68
C LYS A 153 -26.22 -5.94 4.76
N ASN A 154 -25.45 -6.35 5.77
CA ASN A 154 -24.97 -5.51 6.88
C ASN A 154 -23.55 -4.96 6.65
N ARG A 155 -23.11 -4.83 5.39
CA ARG A 155 -21.85 -4.15 5.05
C ARG A 155 -22.07 -2.64 5.02
N GLU A 156 -21.27 -1.90 5.77
CA GLU A 156 -21.31 -0.43 5.74
C GLU A 156 -20.79 0.15 4.42
N PHE A 157 -19.86 -0.54 3.75
CA PHE A 157 -19.27 -0.07 2.49
C PHE A 157 -19.59 -1.02 1.32
N LYS A 158 -20.38 -0.50 0.37
CA LYS A 158 -20.64 -1.15 -0.93
C LYS A 158 -19.85 -0.43 -2.00
N VAL A 159 -19.40 -1.16 -3.03
CA VAL A 159 -18.67 -0.59 -4.19
C VAL A 159 -19.50 0.46 -4.93
N SER A 160 -20.83 0.47 -4.77
CA SER A 160 -21.72 1.50 -5.30
C SER A 160 -21.68 2.85 -4.57
N ASN A 161 -21.12 2.90 -3.35
CA ASN A 161 -21.10 4.07 -2.48
C ASN A 161 -19.66 4.47 -2.07
N LEU A 162 -18.68 4.02 -2.86
CA LEU A 162 -17.29 4.48 -2.86
C LEU A 162 -17.10 5.36 -4.11
#